data_AF-A0A937IAK2-F1
#
_entry.id   AF-A0A937IAK2-F1
#
_cell.length_a   1.000
_cell.length_b   1.000
_cell.length_c   1.000
_cell.angle_alpha   90.00
_cell.angle_beta   90.00
_cell.angle_gamma   90.00
#
_symmetry.space_group_name_H-M   'P 1'
#
loop_
_entity.id
_entity.type
_entity.pdbx_description
1 polymer ?
#
loop_
_entity_poly.entity_id
_entity_poly.type
_entity_poly.pdbx_seq_one_letter_code
_entity_poly.pdbx_strand_id
1 'polypeptide(L)'
;MKVFIVKFFILTLFFSNIVAANPNKAFLDLVNYTASIDGYSSLCVKNYNDEQESANLFILLDDIKKKYLLITDDDYNMLRSSYIKTKSATINQLSRLKLNSQKNMCGKYLKIFERFDKKKQKSLDDLEEMINVYQ
;
A
#
# COMPACT_ATOMS: atom_id res chain seq x y z
N MET A 1 26.32 -44.50 3.37
CA MET A 1 25.25 -43.81 4.13
C MET A 1 25.76 -42.52 4.79
N LYS A 2 26.42 -41.62 4.05
CA LYS A 2 26.89 -40.30 4.54
C LYS A 2 26.60 -39.15 3.56
N VAL A 3 26.38 -39.45 2.28
CA VAL A 3 26.11 -38.45 1.23
C VAL A 3 24.66 -37.96 1.23
N PHE A 4 23.72 -38.74 1.77
CA PHE A 4 22.30 -38.35 1.86
C PHE A 4 22.02 -37.30 2.94
N ILE A 5 22.81 -37.26 4.02
CA ILE A 5 22.62 -36.31 5.12
C ILE A 5 23.10 -34.91 4.71
N VAL A 6 24.19 -34.83 3.94
CA VAL A 6 24.74 -33.54 3.48
C VAL A 6 23.82 -32.85 2.46
N LYS A 7 23.11 -33.61 1.60
CA LYS A 7 22.12 -33.02 0.68
C LYS A 7 20.88 -32.48 1.39
N PHE A 8 20.50 -33.04 2.54
CA PHE A 8 19.34 -32.55 3.30
C PHE A 8 19.65 -31.27 4.09
N PHE A 9 20.87 -31.15 4.62
CA PHE A 9 21.30 -29.95 5.35
C PHE A 9 21.53 -28.72 4.46
N ILE A 10 21.90 -28.91 3.19
CA ILE A 10 22.04 -27.80 2.25
C ILE A 10 20.66 -27.31 1.77
N LEU A 11 19.64 -28.19 1.73
CA LEU A 11 18.28 -27.81 1.34
C LEU A 11 17.54 -27.07 2.47
N THR A 12 17.79 -27.41 3.74
CA THR A 12 17.14 -26.77 4.90
C THR A 12 17.68 -25.37 5.21
N LEU A 13 18.89 -25.04 4.75
CA LEU A 13 19.49 -23.70 4.85
C LEU A 13 18.86 -22.67 3.88
N PHE A 14 18.12 -23.11 2.86
CA PHE A 14 17.43 -22.19 1.93
C PHE A 14 16.04 -21.73 2.41
N PHE A 15 15.47 -22.34 3.46
CA PHE A 15 14.11 -22.03 3.93
C PHE A 15 14.05 -21.46 5.36
N SER A 16 15.18 -21.21 6.02
CA SER A 16 15.22 -20.82 7.44
C SER A 16 15.23 -19.31 7.71
N ASN A 17 15.11 -18.47 6.68
CA ASN A 17 14.87 -17.03 6.85
C ASN A 17 13.45 -16.67 6.41
N ILE A 18 12.42 -17.22 7.07
CA ILE A 18 11.13 -16.53 7.12
C ILE A 18 11.32 -15.37 8.11
N VAL A 19 12.13 -14.38 7.71
CA VAL A 19 11.93 -13.02 8.22
C VAL A 19 10.50 -12.73 7.85
N ALA A 20 9.63 -12.46 8.84
CA ALA A 20 8.28 -12.02 8.55
C ALA A 20 8.40 -10.87 7.55
N ALA A 21 8.02 -11.14 6.30
CA ALA A 21 8.17 -10.18 5.22
C ALA A 21 7.35 -8.97 5.63
N ASN A 22 8.03 -7.83 5.71
CA ASN A 22 7.41 -6.57 6.01
C ASN A 22 7.64 -5.74 4.74
N PRO A 23 6.58 -5.28 4.07
CA PRO A 23 6.74 -4.69 2.75
C PRO A 23 7.70 -3.51 2.84
N ASN A 24 8.48 -3.30 1.77
CA ASN A 24 9.37 -2.14 1.72
C ASN A 24 8.57 -0.86 2.01
N LYS A 25 9.19 0.05 2.76
CA LYS A 25 8.59 1.31 3.21
C LYS A 25 7.92 2.08 2.06
N ALA A 26 8.47 2.06 0.85
CA ALA A 26 7.86 2.73 -0.31
C ALA A 26 6.46 2.17 -0.65
N PHE A 27 6.25 0.85 -0.57
CA PHE A 27 4.93 0.25 -0.75
C PHE A 27 3.96 0.60 0.39
N LEU A 28 4.43 0.53 1.63
CA LEU A 28 3.61 0.90 2.80
C LEU A 28 3.19 2.37 2.74
N ASP A 29 4.12 3.27 2.41
CA ASP A 29 3.88 4.69 2.27
C ASP A 29 2.90 4.96 1.12
N LEU A 30 3.13 4.37 -0.07
CA LEU A 30 2.21 4.46 -1.21
C LEU A 30 0.79 4.09 -0.81
N VAL A 31 0.62 2.93 -0.18
CA VAL A 31 -0.69 2.41 0.20
C VAL A 31 -1.35 3.29 1.26
N ASN A 32 -0.61 3.74 2.28
CA ASN A 32 -1.18 4.54 3.35
C ASN A 32 -1.56 5.95 2.90
N TYR A 33 -0.74 6.58 2.04
CA TYR A 33 -1.10 7.88 1.47
C TYR A 33 -2.27 7.77 0.51
N THR A 34 -2.32 6.75 -0.34
CA THR A 34 -3.47 6.47 -1.22
C THR A 34 -4.73 6.25 -0.38
N ALA A 35 -4.69 5.36 0.61
CA ALA A 35 -5.84 5.10 1.50
C ALA A 35 -6.36 6.35 2.22
N SER A 36 -5.44 7.23 2.64
CA SER A 36 -5.81 8.49 3.30
C SER A 36 -6.47 9.47 2.32
N ILE A 37 -5.94 9.61 1.11
CA ILE A 37 -6.53 10.44 0.04
C ILE A 37 -7.89 9.89 -0.34
N ASP A 38 -8.00 8.58 -0.54
CA ASP A 38 -9.26 7.91 -0.88
C ASP A 38 -10.30 8.16 0.21
N GLY A 39 -9.94 7.99 1.50
CA GLY A 39 -10.86 8.24 2.61
C GLY A 39 -11.37 9.69 2.68
N TYR A 40 -10.53 10.66 2.30
CA TYR A 40 -11.00 12.04 2.11
C TYR A 40 -11.92 12.16 0.89
N SER A 41 -11.51 11.60 -0.25
CA SER A 41 -12.23 11.70 -1.50
C SER A 41 -13.61 11.05 -1.46
N SER A 42 -13.78 9.90 -0.79
CA SER A 42 -15.08 9.25 -0.56
C SER A 42 -16.07 10.19 0.14
N LEU A 43 -15.57 11.12 0.97
CA LEU A 43 -16.39 12.10 1.66
C LEU A 43 -16.50 13.40 0.86
N CYS A 44 -15.45 13.87 0.22
CA CYS A 44 -15.35 15.26 -0.23
C CYS A 44 -15.41 15.45 -1.74
N VAL A 45 -15.20 14.41 -2.52
CA VAL A 45 -15.22 14.46 -3.99
C VAL A 45 -16.56 13.91 -4.48
N LYS A 46 -17.24 14.69 -5.32
CA LYS A 46 -18.51 14.26 -5.90
C LYS A 46 -18.26 13.12 -6.89
N ASN A 47 -19.10 12.09 -6.83
CA ASN A 47 -19.02 10.90 -7.70
C ASN A 47 -17.68 10.15 -7.61
N TYR A 48 -17.01 10.20 -6.45
CA TYR A 48 -15.81 9.40 -6.22
C TYR A 48 -16.16 7.90 -6.27
N ASN A 49 -15.37 7.12 -7.02
CA ASN A 49 -15.59 5.69 -7.18
C ASN A 49 -14.59 4.89 -6.33
N ASP A 50 -15.00 4.58 -5.10
CA ASP A 50 -14.17 3.87 -4.13
C ASP A 50 -13.67 2.50 -4.62
N GLU A 51 -14.50 1.77 -5.35
CA GLU A 51 -14.19 0.42 -5.82
C GLU A 51 -13.15 0.47 -6.94
N GLN A 52 -13.34 1.39 -7.89
CA GLN A 52 -12.42 1.56 -9.01
C GLN A 52 -11.03 2.03 -8.57
N GLU A 53 -10.96 3.03 -7.69
CA GLU A 53 -9.65 3.54 -7.22
C GLU A 53 -8.90 2.50 -6.39
N SER A 54 -9.61 1.76 -5.52
CA SER A 54 -9.00 0.64 -4.81
C SER A 54 -8.54 -0.46 -5.78
N ALA A 55 -9.33 -0.79 -6.80
CA ALA A 55 -8.97 -1.81 -7.78
C ALA A 55 -7.72 -1.40 -8.56
N ASN A 56 -7.62 -0.15 -9.02
CA ASN A 56 -6.48 0.37 -9.76
C ASN A 56 -5.17 0.22 -8.95
N LEU A 57 -5.19 0.59 -7.67
CA LEU A 57 -4.02 0.43 -6.79
C LEU A 57 -3.58 -1.03 -6.68
N PHE A 58 -4.52 -1.94 -6.43
CA PHE A 58 -4.18 -3.34 -6.21
C PHE A 58 -3.81 -4.09 -7.50
N ILE A 59 -4.34 -3.68 -8.65
CA ILE A 59 -3.86 -4.14 -9.96
C ILE A 59 -2.39 -3.75 -10.16
N LEU A 60 -2.03 -2.49 -9.87
CA LEU A 60 -0.63 -2.04 -9.94
C LEU A 60 0.29 -2.89 -9.03
N LEU A 61 -0.11 -3.10 -7.77
CA LEU A 61 0.67 -3.89 -6.83
C LEU A 61 0.81 -5.35 -7.27
N ASP A 62 -0.25 -5.94 -7.83
CA ASP A 62 -0.22 -7.32 -8.35
C ASP A 62 0.66 -7.44 -9.60
N ASP A 63 0.65 -6.43 -10.47
CA ASP A 63 1.57 -6.36 -11.63
C ASP A 63 3.02 -6.26 -11.20
N ILE A 64 3.33 -5.40 -10.21
CA ILE A 64 4.68 -5.27 -9.65
C ILE A 64 5.12 -6.60 -9.01
N LYS A 65 4.24 -7.22 -8.22
CA LYS A 65 4.48 -8.53 -7.60
C LYS A 65 4.84 -9.58 -8.65
N LYS A 66 4.03 -9.72 -9.70
CA LYS A 66 4.22 -10.73 -10.75
C LYS A 66 5.47 -10.52 -11.58
N LYS A 67 5.81 -9.26 -11.90
CA LYS A 67 6.91 -8.94 -12.82
C LYS A 67 8.27 -8.88 -12.13
N TYR A 68 8.34 -8.30 -10.94
CA TYR A 68 9.61 -7.96 -10.31
C TYR A 68 9.88 -8.73 -9.02
N LEU A 69 8.89 -9.50 -8.51
CA LEU A 69 8.99 -10.26 -7.25
C LEU A 69 9.44 -9.39 -6.06
N LEU A 70 9.16 -8.08 -6.11
CA LEU A 70 9.55 -7.09 -5.10
C LEU A 70 8.75 -7.19 -3.79
N ILE A 71 7.60 -7.85 -3.84
CA ILE A 71 6.73 -8.12 -2.70
C ILE A 71 6.22 -9.56 -2.79
N THR A 72 6.00 -10.18 -1.63
CA THR A 72 5.41 -11.52 -1.52
C THR A 72 3.88 -11.46 -1.46
N ASP A 73 3.21 -12.62 -1.48
CA ASP A 73 1.77 -12.68 -1.23
C ASP A 73 1.40 -12.22 0.19
N ASP A 74 2.26 -12.49 1.19
CA ASP A 74 2.08 -12.01 2.56
C ASP A 74 2.20 -10.48 2.64
N ASP A 75 3.21 -9.91 1.97
CA ASP A 75 3.35 -8.45 1.85
C ASP A 75 2.12 -7.84 1.17
N TYR A 76 1.65 -8.43 0.07
CA TYR A 76 0.46 -7.97 -0.64
C TYR A 76 -0.79 -7.98 0.25
N ASN A 77 -1.00 -9.05 1.00
CA ASN A 77 -2.10 -9.17 1.96
C ASN A 77 -1.97 -8.15 3.10
N MET A 78 -0.76 -7.90 3.58
CA MET A 78 -0.48 -6.88 4.59
C MET A 78 -0.76 -5.47 4.07
N LEU A 79 -0.32 -5.15 2.85
CA LEU A 79 -0.61 -3.89 2.16
C LEU A 79 -2.13 -3.71 2.02
N ARG A 80 -2.86 -4.75 1.61
CA ARG A 80 -4.33 -4.71 1.54
C ARG A 80 -4.98 -4.43 2.89
N SER A 81 -4.52 -5.10 3.94
CA SER A 81 -4.99 -4.85 5.31
C SER A 81 -4.71 -3.41 5.75
N SER A 82 -3.51 -2.90 5.44
CA SER A 82 -3.10 -1.52 5.77
C SER A 82 -3.99 -0.50 5.07
N TYR A 83 -4.26 -0.68 3.77
CA TYR A 83 -5.15 0.19 3.00
C TYR A 83 -6.52 0.31 3.67
N ILE A 84 -7.17 -0.83 3.96
CA ILE A 84 -8.52 -0.86 4.54
C ILE A 84 -8.54 -0.17 5.91
N LYS A 85 -7.55 -0.47 6.77
CA LYS A 85 -7.42 0.13 8.11
C LYS A 85 -7.22 1.64 8.03
N THR A 86 -6.28 2.10 7.21
CA THR A 86 -5.95 3.53 7.06
C THR A 86 -7.10 4.33 6.45
N LYS A 87 -7.76 3.79 5.42
CA LYS A 87 -8.93 4.43 4.80
C LYS A 87 -10.08 4.57 5.80
N SER A 88 -10.41 3.48 6.50
CA SER A 88 -11.46 3.49 7.54
C SER A 88 -11.13 4.47 8.68
N ALA A 89 -9.89 4.47 9.17
CA ALA A 89 -9.45 5.41 10.19
C ALA A 89 -9.58 6.87 9.74
N THR A 90 -9.20 7.16 8.49
CA THR A 90 -9.31 8.51 7.91
C THR A 90 -10.77 8.94 7.80
N ILE A 91 -11.65 8.09 7.27
CA ILE A 91 -13.08 8.37 7.18
C ILE A 91 -13.68 8.63 8.57
N ASN A 92 -13.31 7.82 9.57
CA ASN A 92 -13.77 7.98 10.95
C ASN A 92 -13.31 9.31 11.55
N GLN A 93 -12.05 9.70 11.34
CA GLN A 93 -11.51 10.98 11.80
C GLN A 93 -12.24 12.16 11.14
N LEU A 94 -12.40 12.13 9.82
CA LEU A 94 -13.10 13.19 9.08
C LEU A 94 -14.59 13.27 9.42
N SER A 95 -15.23 12.12 9.69
CA SER A 95 -16.62 12.07 10.13
C SER A 95 -16.80 12.67 11.53
N ARG A 96 -15.84 12.48 12.46
CA ARG A 96 -15.84 13.16 13.77
C ARG A 96 -15.70 14.68 13.65
N LEU A 97 -15.06 15.15 12.58
CA LEU A 97 -15.00 16.56 12.21
C LEU A 97 -16.24 17.03 11.44
N LYS A 98 -17.27 16.18 11.33
CA LYS A 98 -18.57 16.41 10.68
C LYS A 98 -18.49 16.60 9.15
N LEU A 99 -17.42 16.20 8.48
CA LEU A 99 -17.32 16.32 7.01
C LEU A 99 -18.31 15.42 6.25
N ASN A 100 -18.85 14.38 6.88
CA ASN A 100 -19.90 13.56 6.29
C ASN A 100 -21.22 14.33 6.11
N SER A 101 -21.52 15.30 6.97
CA SER A 101 -22.73 16.13 6.94
C SER A 101 -22.48 17.58 6.48
N GLN A 102 -21.27 18.10 6.68
CA GLN A 102 -20.87 19.48 6.35
C GLN A 102 -19.83 19.51 5.23
N LYS A 103 -20.25 19.16 4.00
CA LYS A 103 -19.36 19.06 2.83
C LYS A 103 -18.65 20.38 2.48
N ASN A 104 -19.23 21.53 2.83
CA ASN A 104 -18.62 22.85 2.66
C ASN A 104 -17.30 23.01 3.44
N MET A 105 -17.03 22.16 4.44
CA MET A 105 -15.79 22.16 5.22
C MET A 105 -14.65 21.40 4.53
N CYS A 106 -14.91 20.63 3.46
CA CYS A 106 -13.90 19.84 2.76
C CYS A 106 -12.71 20.67 2.27
N GLY A 107 -12.94 21.92 1.85
CA GLY A 107 -11.88 22.84 1.42
C GLY A 107 -10.87 23.18 2.53
N LYS A 108 -11.29 23.16 3.80
CA LYS A 108 -10.39 23.45 4.94
C LYS A 108 -9.34 22.35 5.15
N TYR A 109 -9.66 21.12 4.76
CA TYR A 109 -8.79 19.95 4.95
C TYR A 109 -8.02 19.57 3.68
N LEU A 110 -8.39 20.14 2.52
CA LEU A 110 -7.77 19.85 1.23
C LEU A 110 -6.24 19.95 1.27
N LYS A 111 -5.69 21.00 1.90
CA LYS A 111 -4.23 21.20 2.04
C LYS A 111 -3.49 20.05 2.74
N ILE A 112 -4.18 19.28 3.59
CA ILE A 112 -3.58 18.09 4.23
C ILE A 112 -3.45 16.98 3.19
N PHE A 113 -4.50 16.72 2.43
CA PHE A 113 -4.54 15.65 1.45
C PHE A 113 -3.73 15.97 0.19
N GLU A 114 -3.56 17.24 -0.18
CA GLU A 114 -2.58 17.67 -1.18
C GLU A 114 -1.14 17.33 -0.77
N ARG A 115 -0.81 17.44 0.52
CA ARG A 115 0.50 17.02 1.03
C ARG A 115 0.64 15.51 1.02
N PHE A 116 -0.43 14.76 1.26
CA PHE A 116 -0.40 13.30 1.12
C PHE A 116 -0.25 12.89 -0.33
N ASP A 117 -0.88 13.59 -1.28
CA ASP A 117 -0.74 13.32 -2.70
C ASP A 117 0.71 13.53 -3.17
N LYS A 118 1.37 14.61 -2.73
CA LYS A 118 2.81 14.81 -2.99
C LYS A 118 3.68 13.69 -2.43
N LYS A 119 3.36 13.17 -1.25
CA LYS A 119 4.10 12.05 -0.64
C LYS A 119 3.81 10.71 -1.33
N LYS A 120 2.58 10.51 -1.82
CA LYS A 120 2.20 9.40 -2.68
C LYS A 120 3.05 9.40 -3.96
N GLN A 121 3.17 10.55 -4.62
CA GLN A 121 4.01 10.69 -5.82
C GLN A 121 5.47 10.35 -5.53
N LYS A 122 6.04 10.89 -4.45
CA LYS A 122 7.40 10.50 -4.04
C LYS A 122 7.54 8.99 -3.82
N SER A 123 6.54 8.33 -3.25
CA SER A 123 6.57 6.88 -3.04
C SER A 123 6.51 6.11 -4.36
N LEU A 124 5.84 6.64 -5.38
CA LEU A 124 5.86 6.08 -6.73
C LEU A 124 7.24 6.27 -7.38
N ASP A 125 7.85 7.44 -7.24
CA ASP A 125 9.21 7.70 -7.73
C ASP A 125 10.22 6.73 -7.10
N ASP A 126 10.14 6.55 -5.77
CA ASP A 126 11.00 5.61 -5.03
C ASP A 126 10.79 4.15 -5.53
N LEU A 127 9.55 3.78 -5.90
CA LEU A 127 9.25 2.45 -6.46
C LEU A 127 9.75 2.29 -7.89
N GLU A 128 9.65 3.34 -8.70
CA GLU A 128 10.18 3.36 -10.07
C GLU A 128 11.70 3.18 -10.06
N GLU A 129 12.42 3.86 -9.17
CA GLU A 129 13.86 3.66 -8.98
C GLU A 129 14.18 2.21 -8.60
N MET A 130 13.40 1.59 -7.70
CA MET A 130 13.58 0.17 -7.35
C MET A 130 13.36 -0.76 -8.53
N ILE A 131 12.34 -0.49 -9.35
CA ILE A 131 12.00 -1.29 -10.53
C ILE A 131 13.08 -1.15 -11.62
N ASN A 132 13.64 0.04 -11.81
CA ASN A 132 14.68 0.28 -12.81
C ASN A 132 15.96 -0.53 -12.57
N VAL A 133 16.20 -1.04 -11.36
CA VAL A 133 17.30 -1.98 -11.07
C VAL A 133 17.12 -3.34 -11.78
N TYR A 134 15.89 -3.67 -12.15
CA TYR A 134 15.53 -4.94 -12.79
C TYR A 134 15.36 -4.83 -14.32
N GLN A 135 15.55 -3.63 -14.88
CA GLN A 135 15.56 -3.37 -16.33
C GLN A 135 16.98 -3.43 -16.90
#